data_AF-X0V6K5-F1
#
_entry.id   AF-X0V6K5-F1
#
_cell.length_a   1.000
_cell.length_b   1.000
_cell.length_c   1.000
_cell.angle_alpha   90.00
_cell.angle_beta   90.00
_cell.angle_gamma   90.00
#
_symmetry.space_group_name_H-M   'P 1'
#
loop_
_entity.id
_entity.type
_entity.pdbx_description
1 polymer ?
#
loop_
_entity_poly.entity_id
_entity_poly.type
_entity_poly.pdbx_seq_one_letter_code
_entity_poly.pdbx_strand_id
1 'polypeptide(L)'
;YREFSGGNQDPSAIRNFLVSALNVWNLGPEYIVLFGNGHYDYKGYTATEVNYISTYQSEVNCWEDFYTYLEPEEVASEKNSTPDIFLGRLPIESVSEAQVMVDKIIDFEGAESDYGAWRNRALLVADDDMQRGERDPISSSSPHHVSSDMIEREIIAKDSSVDIRKVYLFEYEWNVLYEKPEASRALINEINNGVAFVNFFGHGSDHVWADEHILLNETVGSLYNEKRYPVITSFSCSVGRFDKPGHESLSGTLVRAMNAGAIAT
;
A
#
# COMPACT_ATOMS: atom_id res chain seq x y z
N TYR A 1 -19.02 -11.73 14.18
CA TYR A 1 -20.20 -12.19 13.41
C TYR A 1 -21.33 -12.80 14.26
N ARG A 2 -21.13 -13.88 15.04
CA ARG A 2 -22.23 -14.51 15.80
C ARG A 2 -23.03 -13.52 16.67
N GLU A 3 -22.33 -12.62 17.36
CA GLU A 3 -22.94 -11.65 18.27
C GLU A 3 -23.49 -10.40 17.57
N PHE A 4 -22.80 -9.91 16.52
CA PHE A 4 -23.08 -8.60 15.90
C PHE A 4 -23.83 -8.66 14.57
N SER A 5 -24.01 -9.86 13.99
CA SER A 5 -24.74 -10.07 12.73
C SER A 5 -25.48 -11.42 12.66
N GLY A 6 -25.64 -12.12 13.79
CA GLY A 6 -26.28 -13.43 13.81
C GLY A 6 -25.51 -14.53 13.08
N GLY A 7 -24.21 -14.32 12.83
CA GLY A 7 -23.33 -15.28 12.15
C GLY A 7 -23.04 -14.96 10.68
N ASN A 8 -23.71 -13.97 10.09
CA ASN A 8 -23.44 -13.57 8.70
C ASN A 8 -22.14 -12.78 8.57
N GLN A 9 -21.40 -12.98 7.49
CA GLN A 9 -20.23 -12.18 7.11
C GLN A 9 -20.68 -10.80 6.60
N ASP A 10 -20.94 -9.89 7.53
CA ASP A 10 -21.37 -8.52 7.27
C ASP A 10 -20.29 -7.53 7.76
N PRO A 11 -19.78 -6.64 6.90
CA PRO A 11 -18.84 -5.57 7.30
C PRO A 11 -19.30 -4.79 8.54
N SER A 12 -20.60 -4.47 8.63
CA SER A 12 -21.18 -3.73 9.75
C SER A 12 -21.01 -4.45 11.09
N ALA A 13 -20.88 -5.78 11.07
CA ALA A 13 -20.64 -6.57 12.27
C ALA A 13 -19.25 -6.31 12.88
N ILE A 14 -18.25 -6.07 12.02
CA ILE A 14 -16.89 -5.72 12.46
C ILE A 14 -16.92 -4.32 13.08
N ARG A 15 -17.53 -3.35 12.39
CA ARG A 15 -17.69 -1.98 12.90
C ARG A 15 -18.44 -1.96 14.23
N ASN A 16 -19.57 -2.66 14.34
CA ASN A 16 -20.36 -2.71 15.59
C ASN A 16 -19.59 -3.36 16.75
N PHE A 17 -18.75 -4.37 16.46
CA PHE A 17 -17.85 -4.94 17.45
C PHE A 17 -16.85 -3.90 17.96
N LEU A 18 -16.26 -3.10 17.06
CA LEU A 18 -15.32 -2.04 17.44
C LEU A 18 -15.97 -0.93 18.27
N VAL A 19 -17.18 -0.48 17.89
CA VAL A 19 -17.98 0.45 18.73
C VAL A 19 -18.20 -0.15 20.12
N SER A 20 -18.57 -1.43 20.20
CA SER A 20 -18.77 -2.09 21.50
C SER A 20 -17.46 -2.21 22.29
N ALA A 21 -16.33 -2.50 21.64
CA ALA A 21 -15.04 -2.64 22.29
C ALA A 21 -14.58 -1.30 22.90
N LEU A 22 -14.71 -0.20 22.16
CA LEU A 22 -14.42 1.15 22.66
C LEU A 22 -15.25 1.51 23.90
N ASN A 23 -16.53 1.13 23.93
CA ASN A 23 -17.44 1.50 25.01
C ASN A 23 -17.35 0.60 26.25
N VAL A 24 -16.98 -0.68 26.08
CA VAL A 24 -17.02 -1.70 27.14
C VAL A 24 -15.65 -1.98 27.73
N TRP A 25 -14.59 -1.93 26.92
CA TRP A 25 -13.26 -2.23 27.42
C TRP A 25 -12.71 -1.06 28.24
N ASN A 26 -11.99 -1.36 29.31
CA ASN A 26 -11.43 -0.35 30.21
C ASN A 26 -10.45 0.61 29.51
N LEU A 27 -9.82 0.13 28.44
CA LEU A 27 -9.08 0.91 27.45
C LEU A 27 -9.48 0.31 26.10
N GLY A 28 -10.19 1.09 25.29
CA GLY A 28 -10.57 0.68 23.93
C GLY A 28 -9.34 0.42 23.05
N PRO A 29 -9.49 -0.30 21.93
CA PRO A 29 -8.38 -0.56 21.02
C PRO A 29 -7.86 0.71 20.34
N GLU A 30 -6.53 0.90 20.32
CA GLU A 30 -5.86 1.96 19.55
C GLU A 30 -5.48 1.48 18.13
N TYR A 31 -5.23 0.18 17.97
CA TYR A 31 -4.86 -0.47 16.71
C TYR A 31 -5.74 -1.68 16.44
N ILE A 32 -6.07 -1.89 15.16
CA ILE A 32 -6.65 -3.13 14.65
C ILE A 32 -5.83 -3.64 13.46
N VAL A 33 -5.59 -4.95 13.46
CA VAL A 33 -5.05 -5.66 12.30
C VAL A 33 -6.11 -6.61 11.76
N LEU A 34 -6.50 -6.39 10.50
CA LEU A 34 -7.31 -7.33 9.72
C LEU A 34 -6.40 -8.43 9.18
N PHE A 35 -6.42 -9.58 9.84
CA PHE A 35 -5.58 -10.74 9.52
C PHE A 35 -6.27 -11.69 8.52
N GLY A 36 -6.16 -11.40 7.23
CA GLY A 36 -6.83 -12.15 6.16
C GLY A 36 -7.08 -11.30 4.93
N ASN A 37 -7.17 -11.91 3.74
CA ASN A 37 -7.64 -11.22 2.54
C ASN A 37 -9.18 -11.10 2.51
N GLY A 38 -9.70 -10.27 1.61
CA GLY A 38 -11.13 -10.10 1.37
C GLY A 38 -11.37 -9.58 -0.03
N HIS A 39 -12.59 -9.74 -0.53
CA HIS A 39 -12.99 -9.26 -1.85
C HIS A 39 -14.43 -8.73 -1.87
N TYR A 40 -14.80 -7.98 -2.92
CA TYR A 40 -16.11 -7.34 -3.03
C TYR A 40 -17.29 -8.33 -3.02
N ASP A 41 -17.09 -9.56 -3.49
CA ASP A 41 -18.11 -10.62 -3.49
C ASP A 41 -18.17 -11.41 -2.18
N TYR A 42 -18.17 -10.71 -1.03
CA TYR A 42 -18.25 -11.33 0.30
C TYR A 42 -19.57 -12.06 0.57
N LYS A 43 -20.56 -11.92 -0.33
CA LYS A 43 -21.83 -12.68 -0.29
C LYS A 43 -21.76 -14.01 -1.07
N GLY A 44 -20.68 -14.24 -1.81
CA GLY A 44 -20.41 -15.51 -2.50
C GLY A 44 -21.33 -15.80 -3.68
N TYR A 45 -21.64 -14.79 -4.51
CA TYR A 45 -22.50 -15.00 -5.69
C TYR A 45 -21.75 -15.55 -6.91
N THR A 46 -20.47 -15.23 -7.07
CA THR A 46 -19.67 -15.49 -8.27
C THR A 46 -18.25 -15.97 -8.01
N ALA A 47 -17.59 -15.42 -6.99
CA ALA A 47 -16.22 -15.72 -6.62
C ALA A 47 -16.14 -17.08 -5.90
N THR A 48 -15.00 -17.76 -6.07
CA THR A 48 -14.72 -19.05 -5.42
C THR A 48 -13.65 -18.94 -4.34
N GLU A 49 -12.93 -17.83 -4.35
CA GLU A 49 -11.95 -17.44 -3.36
C GLU A 49 -12.61 -17.28 -1.98
N VAL A 50 -11.84 -17.57 -0.94
CA VAL A 50 -12.33 -17.46 0.44
C VAL A 50 -12.26 -16.00 0.87
N ASN A 51 -13.39 -15.45 1.32
CA ASN A 51 -13.42 -14.15 1.95
C ASN A 51 -13.18 -14.31 3.46
N TYR A 52 -11.93 -14.11 3.90
CA TYR A 52 -11.57 -14.27 5.31
C TYR A 52 -12.15 -13.14 6.16
N ILE A 53 -12.01 -11.90 5.69
CA ILE A 53 -12.54 -10.70 6.34
C ILE A 53 -13.27 -9.88 5.31
N SER A 54 -14.59 -9.76 5.48
CA SER A 54 -15.46 -8.99 4.60
C SER A 54 -14.91 -7.57 4.37
N THR A 55 -15.07 -7.06 3.17
CA THR A 55 -14.74 -5.67 2.81
C THR A 55 -15.99 -4.81 2.82
N TYR A 56 -15.92 -3.58 3.30
CA TYR A 56 -16.98 -2.61 3.07
C TYR A 56 -16.87 -2.03 1.66
N GLN A 57 -17.97 -2.09 0.91
CA GLN A 57 -18.04 -1.72 -0.49
C GLN A 57 -19.00 -0.54 -0.66
N SER A 58 -18.53 0.54 -1.29
CA SER A 58 -19.31 1.71 -1.64
C SER A 58 -19.13 2.02 -3.12
N GLU A 59 -20.22 1.90 -3.88
CA GLU A 59 -20.21 1.97 -5.35
C GLU A 59 -19.20 0.99 -5.98
N VAL A 60 -18.07 1.49 -6.46
CA VAL A 60 -16.99 0.71 -7.12
C VAL A 60 -15.74 0.59 -6.25
N ASN A 61 -15.76 1.12 -5.03
CA ASN A 61 -14.61 1.24 -4.14
C ASN A 61 -14.75 0.37 -2.89
N CYS A 62 -13.62 -0.17 -2.44
CA CYS A 62 -13.45 -0.78 -1.13
C CYS A 62 -12.91 0.26 -0.15
N TRP A 63 -13.63 0.54 0.95
CA TRP A 63 -13.22 1.50 1.98
C TRP A 63 -13.09 0.81 3.33
N GLU A 64 -11.86 0.43 3.70
CA GLU A 64 -11.61 -0.23 4.97
C GLU A 64 -11.73 0.72 6.17
N ASP A 65 -11.47 2.01 5.97
CA ASP A 65 -11.61 3.04 6.99
C ASP A 65 -13.06 3.11 7.55
N PHE A 66 -14.04 2.56 6.83
CA PHE A 66 -15.40 2.35 7.38
C PHE A 66 -15.38 1.67 8.75
N TYR A 67 -14.42 0.79 9.02
CA TYR A 67 -14.28 0.11 10.31
C TYR A 67 -13.78 1.01 11.43
N THR A 68 -13.22 2.18 11.12
CA THR A 68 -12.56 3.05 12.09
C THR A 68 -13.25 4.39 12.30
N TYR A 69 -14.22 4.76 11.48
CA TYR A 69 -15.14 5.87 11.77
C TYR A 69 -16.29 5.35 12.61
N LEU A 70 -16.25 5.55 13.92
CA LEU A 70 -17.11 4.83 14.88
C LEU A 70 -18.20 5.71 15.50
N GLU A 71 -18.09 7.03 15.35
CA GLU A 71 -19.12 7.96 15.80
C GLU A 71 -20.41 7.85 14.95
N PRO A 72 -21.60 8.13 15.53
CA PRO A 72 -22.89 7.95 14.84
C PRO A 72 -23.09 8.82 13.59
N GLU A 73 -22.45 9.98 13.53
CA GLU A 73 -22.60 10.95 12.43
C GLU A 73 -21.45 10.88 11.40
N GLU A 74 -20.43 10.08 11.66
CA GLU A 74 -19.29 9.97 10.75
C GLU A 74 -19.56 9.04 9.58
N VAL A 75 -19.15 9.51 8.40
CA VAL A 75 -19.16 8.74 7.17
C VAL A 75 -17.76 8.78 6.60
N ALA A 76 -17.21 7.62 6.23
CA ALA A 76 -15.83 7.50 5.74
C ALA A 76 -15.50 8.41 4.53
N SER A 77 -16.51 8.87 3.78
CA SER A 77 -16.35 9.79 2.66
C SER A 77 -16.28 11.27 3.02
N GLU A 78 -16.59 11.64 4.26
CA GLU A 78 -16.68 13.04 4.66
C GLU A 78 -15.30 13.64 4.95
N LYS A 79 -15.03 14.81 4.36
CA LYS A 79 -13.74 15.50 4.42
C LYS A 79 -13.24 15.87 5.82
N ASN A 80 -14.07 15.77 6.85
CA ASN A 80 -13.77 16.23 8.21
C ASN A 80 -13.86 15.13 9.27
N SER A 81 -14.10 13.87 8.89
CA SER A 81 -14.06 12.75 9.83
C SER A 81 -12.63 12.28 10.01
N THR A 82 -12.26 11.87 11.22
CA THR A 82 -10.94 11.31 11.53
C THR A 82 -11.10 9.91 12.09
N PRO A 83 -10.37 8.90 11.59
CA PRO A 83 -10.42 7.56 12.15
C PRO A 83 -10.18 7.54 13.67
N ASP A 84 -11.02 6.82 14.42
CA ASP A 84 -10.90 6.64 15.88
C ASP A 84 -9.83 5.61 16.27
N ILE A 85 -9.48 4.71 15.34
CA ILE A 85 -8.58 3.57 15.54
C ILE A 85 -7.64 3.47 14.34
N PHE A 86 -6.36 3.17 14.55
CA PHE A 86 -5.45 2.86 13.45
C PHE A 86 -5.72 1.46 12.90
N LEU A 87 -5.96 1.36 11.59
CA LEU A 87 -6.23 0.10 10.91
C LEU A 87 -5.09 -0.28 9.97
N GLY A 88 -4.70 -1.54 10.02
CA GLY A 88 -3.89 -2.19 8.99
C GLY A 88 -4.50 -3.53 8.57
N ARG A 89 -4.20 -3.97 7.35
CA ARG A 89 -4.57 -5.30 6.86
C ARG A 89 -3.33 -6.09 6.47
N LEU A 90 -3.30 -7.37 6.85
CA LEU A 90 -2.41 -8.37 6.25
C LEU A 90 -3.25 -9.18 5.26
N PRO A 91 -3.16 -8.91 3.93
CA PRO A 91 -4.04 -9.49 2.93
C PRO A 91 -3.60 -10.91 2.56
N ILE A 92 -3.69 -11.84 3.50
CA ILE A 92 -3.20 -13.22 3.38
C ILE A 92 -4.29 -14.18 2.92
N GLU A 93 -3.93 -15.14 2.08
CA GLU A 93 -4.83 -16.19 1.59
C GLU A 93 -4.44 -17.59 2.07
N SER A 94 -3.22 -17.73 2.61
CA SER A 94 -2.68 -19.01 3.08
C SER A 94 -1.83 -18.86 4.35
N VAL A 95 -1.64 -19.98 5.05
CA VAL A 95 -0.75 -20.05 6.23
C VAL A 95 0.70 -19.71 5.86
N SER A 96 1.16 -20.08 4.67
CA SER A 96 2.50 -19.74 4.19
C SER A 96 2.70 -18.24 4.01
N GLU A 97 1.71 -17.53 3.45
CA GLU A 97 1.78 -16.07 3.32
C GLU A 97 1.69 -15.38 4.68
N ALA A 98 0.85 -15.91 5.58
CA ALA A 98 0.79 -15.45 6.97
C ALA A 98 2.17 -15.51 7.64
N GLN A 99 2.86 -16.65 7.49
CA GLN A 99 4.20 -16.84 8.03
C GLN A 99 5.19 -15.83 7.43
N VAL A 100 5.19 -15.65 6.10
CA VAL A 100 6.06 -14.68 5.42
C VAL A 100 5.85 -13.26 5.96
N MET A 101 4.60 -12.79 6.07
CA MET A 101 4.33 -11.43 6.53
C MET A 101 4.68 -11.24 8.01
N VAL A 102 4.33 -12.20 8.87
CA VAL A 102 4.62 -12.14 10.30
C VAL A 102 6.13 -12.19 10.57
N ASP A 103 6.86 -13.07 9.88
CA ASP A 103 8.32 -13.16 10.02
C ASP A 103 9.00 -11.86 9.59
N LYS A 104 8.54 -11.24 8.48
CA LYS A 104 9.06 -9.92 8.08
C LYS A 104 8.85 -8.85 9.14
N ILE A 105 7.70 -8.84 9.82
CA ILE A 105 7.42 -7.90 10.92
C ILE A 105 8.34 -8.17 12.11
N ILE A 106 8.47 -9.43 12.53
CA ILE A 106 9.37 -9.81 13.64
C ILE A 106 10.82 -9.46 13.32
N ASP A 107 11.28 -9.70 12.09
CA ASP A 107 12.65 -9.37 11.66
C ASP A 107 12.88 -7.85 11.59
N PHE A 108 11.86 -7.08 11.20
CA PHE A 108 11.97 -5.62 11.04
C PHE A 108 11.95 -4.85 12.38
N GLU A 109 11.22 -5.37 13.37
CA GLU A 109 11.05 -4.76 14.70
C GLU A 109 11.87 -5.43 15.82
N GLY A 110 12.43 -6.62 15.55
CA GLY A 110 13.13 -7.45 16.53
C GLY A 110 14.52 -6.96 16.93
N ALA A 111 15.11 -7.63 17.93
CA ALA A 111 16.44 -7.28 18.44
C ALA A 111 17.57 -7.43 17.41
N GLU A 112 17.39 -8.30 16.40
CA GLU A 112 18.37 -8.60 15.36
C GLU A 112 18.15 -7.77 14.07
N SER A 113 17.29 -6.74 14.13
CA SER A 113 17.02 -5.88 12.98
C SER A 113 18.26 -5.14 12.48
N ASP A 114 18.38 -5.01 11.15
CA ASP A 114 19.45 -4.22 10.52
C ASP A 114 19.16 -2.71 10.74
N TYR A 115 19.88 -2.08 11.68
CA TYR A 115 19.86 -0.62 11.91
C TYR A 115 20.90 0.15 11.09
N GLY A 116 21.39 -0.44 9.99
CA GLY A 116 22.39 0.16 9.11
C GLY A 116 21.88 1.37 8.31
N ALA A 117 22.77 1.89 7.46
CA ALA A 117 22.56 3.14 6.72
C ALA A 117 21.33 3.18 5.81
N TRP A 118 20.79 2.02 5.41
CA TRP A 118 19.58 1.93 4.59
C TRP A 118 18.37 2.59 5.26
N ARG A 119 18.30 2.57 6.61
CA ARG A 119 17.23 3.22 7.39
C ARG A 119 17.22 4.75 7.28
N ASN A 120 18.33 5.33 6.81
CA ASN A 120 18.47 6.77 6.58
C ASN A 120 18.23 7.16 5.11
N ARG A 121 17.81 6.23 4.25
CA ARG A 121 17.58 6.50 2.83
C ARG A 121 16.09 6.58 2.50
N ALA A 122 15.71 7.60 1.75
CA ALA A 122 14.37 7.75 1.21
C ALA A 122 14.43 7.86 -0.31
N LEU A 123 13.67 7.03 -1.01
CA LEU A 123 13.56 7.00 -2.46
C LEU A 123 12.29 7.70 -2.91
N LEU A 124 12.43 8.76 -3.71
CA LEU A 124 11.33 9.49 -4.31
C LEU A 124 11.25 9.13 -5.79
N VAL A 125 10.08 8.65 -6.21
CA VAL A 125 9.82 8.16 -7.56
C VAL A 125 8.69 8.99 -8.15
N ALA A 126 8.92 9.55 -9.33
CA ALA A 126 7.94 10.37 -10.01
C ALA A 126 7.75 9.89 -11.44
N ASP A 127 6.50 9.70 -11.82
CA ASP A 127 6.09 9.46 -13.19
C ASP A 127 6.49 10.63 -14.09
N ASP A 128 6.70 10.36 -15.38
CA ASP A 128 6.95 11.44 -16.32
C ASP A 128 5.64 12.02 -16.80
N ASP A 129 5.63 13.32 -16.99
CA ASP A 129 4.46 14.14 -17.31
C ASP A 129 3.89 13.88 -18.73
N MET A 130 3.92 12.62 -19.16
CA MET A 130 3.58 12.09 -20.47
C MET A 130 2.70 10.84 -20.31
N GLN A 131 1.79 10.61 -21.26
CA GLN A 131 0.99 9.39 -21.37
C GLN A 131 1.09 8.90 -22.81
N ARG A 132 1.81 7.79 -23.03
CA ARG A 132 2.02 7.19 -24.37
C ARG A 132 2.51 8.19 -25.44
N GLY A 133 3.37 9.12 -25.03
CA GLY A 133 3.95 10.16 -25.88
C GLY A 133 3.11 11.43 -26.04
N GLU A 134 1.94 11.52 -25.44
CA GLU A 134 1.19 12.77 -25.29
C GLU A 134 1.46 13.40 -23.92
N ARG A 135 1.25 14.71 -23.77
CA ARG A 135 1.47 15.37 -22.48
C ARG A 135 0.34 15.02 -21.50
N ASP A 136 0.70 14.58 -20.30
CA ASP A 136 -0.25 14.29 -19.22
C ASP A 136 -1.05 15.56 -18.86
N PRO A 137 -2.40 15.55 -18.83
CA PRO A 137 -3.19 16.68 -18.35
C PRO A 137 -2.80 17.18 -16.95
N ILE A 138 -2.42 16.28 -16.04
CA ILE A 138 -2.03 16.60 -14.65
C ILE A 138 -0.75 17.44 -14.60
N SER A 139 0.14 17.28 -15.59
CA SER A 139 1.39 18.06 -15.69
C SER A 139 1.18 19.58 -15.82
N SER A 140 -0.04 20.04 -16.10
CA SER A 140 -0.36 21.47 -16.16
C SER A 140 -0.69 22.08 -14.80
N SER A 141 -1.12 21.27 -13.83
CA SER A 141 -1.61 21.75 -12.53
C SER A 141 -0.78 21.22 -11.37
N SER A 142 -0.35 19.95 -11.42
CA SER A 142 0.40 19.28 -10.36
C SER A 142 1.32 18.20 -10.93
N PRO A 143 2.43 18.56 -11.60
CA PRO A 143 3.40 17.59 -12.10
C PRO A 143 3.88 16.63 -11.01
N HIS A 144 3.99 15.33 -11.34
CA HIS A 144 4.29 14.29 -10.34
C HIS A 144 5.61 14.51 -9.60
N HIS A 145 6.62 15.01 -10.32
CA HIS A 145 7.94 15.34 -9.76
C HIS A 145 7.90 16.52 -8.78
N VAL A 146 7.00 17.50 -9.00
CA VAL A 146 6.83 18.63 -8.07
C VAL A 146 6.27 18.14 -6.75
N SER A 147 5.30 17.22 -6.77
CA SER A 147 4.78 16.58 -5.55
C SER A 147 5.86 15.80 -4.82
N SER A 148 6.70 15.06 -5.55
CA SER A 148 7.85 14.35 -4.96
C SER A 148 8.86 15.33 -4.33
N ASP A 149 9.18 16.44 -5.00
CA ASP A 149 10.06 17.48 -4.45
C ASP A 149 9.45 18.17 -3.21
N MET A 150 8.12 18.22 -3.08
CA MET A 150 7.48 18.70 -1.85
C MET A 150 7.73 17.74 -0.68
N ILE A 151 7.66 16.43 -0.90
CA ILE A 151 8.00 15.43 0.12
C ILE A 151 9.47 15.54 0.53
N GLU A 152 10.38 15.73 -0.43
CA GLU A 152 11.80 15.98 -0.12
C GLU A 152 11.98 17.17 0.83
N ARG A 153 11.32 18.31 0.53
CA ARG A 153 11.41 19.51 1.36
C ARG A 153 10.94 19.26 2.78
N GLU A 154 9.83 18.53 2.96
CA GLU A 154 9.31 18.18 4.28
C GLU A 154 10.24 17.24 5.04
N ILE A 155 10.83 16.24 4.35
CA ILE A 155 11.82 15.33 4.95
C ILE A 155 13.04 16.11 5.42
N ILE A 156 13.65 16.91 4.54
CA ILE A 156 14.88 17.67 4.84
C ILE A 156 14.64 18.76 5.89
N ALA A 157 13.44 19.36 5.92
CA ALA A 157 13.09 20.33 6.96
C ALA A 157 13.00 19.69 8.35
N LYS A 158 12.57 18.43 8.44
CA LYS A 158 12.53 17.66 9.70
C LYS A 158 13.91 17.11 10.06
N ASP A 159 14.61 16.54 9.09
CA ASP A 159 15.95 15.99 9.26
C ASP A 159 16.75 16.06 7.94
N SER A 160 17.67 17.02 7.86
CA SER A 160 18.54 17.22 6.71
C SER A 160 19.61 16.14 6.51
N SER A 161 19.75 15.19 7.45
CA SER A 161 20.72 14.09 7.34
C SER A 161 20.22 12.91 6.51
N VAL A 162 18.93 12.87 6.18
CA VAL A 162 18.33 11.83 5.34
C VAL A 162 18.95 11.84 3.93
N ASP A 163 19.37 10.68 3.45
CA ASP A 163 19.93 10.47 2.11
C ASP A 163 18.79 10.29 1.11
N ILE A 164 18.48 11.36 0.37
CA ILE A 164 17.41 11.39 -0.63
C ILE A 164 17.92 10.82 -1.95
N ARG A 165 17.22 9.80 -2.44
CA ARG A 165 17.43 9.15 -3.73
C ARG A 165 16.24 9.49 -4.64
N LYS A 166 16.48 9.69 -5.93
CA LYS A 166 15.43 10.05 -6.88
C LYS A 166 15.47 9.15 -8.11
N VAL A 167 14.29 8.72 -8.54
CA VAL A 167 14.07 8.09 -9.85
C VAL A 167 12.90 8.82 -10.49
N TYR A 168 13.20 9.88 -11.22
CA TYR A 168 12.20 10.67 -11.93
C TYR A 168 12.20 10.24 -13.40
N LEU A 169 11.07 9.75 -13.89
CA LEU A 169 11.01 9.07 -15.18
C LEU A 169 11.41 9.99 -16.34
N PHE A 170 11.22 11.32 -16.23
CA PHE A 170 11.61 12.26 -17.28
C PHE A 170 13.13 12.32 -17.51
N GLU A 171 13.95 11.80 -16.59
CA GLU A 171 15.41 11.70 -16.72
C GLU A 171 15.85 10.48 -17.54
N TYR A 172 14.92 9.58 -17.87
CA TYR A 172 15.20 8.33 -18.56
C TYR A 172 14.58 8.32 -19.96
N GLU A 173 15.34 7.77 -20.90
CA GLU A 173 14.97 7.69 -22.30
C GLU A 173 13.91 6.61 -22.58
N TRP A 174 13.07 6.88 -23.56
CA TRP A 174 12.08 5.94 -24.07
C TRP A 174 12.73 4.86 -24.95
N ASN A 175 12.24 3.63 -24.86
CA ASN A 175 12.49 2.60 -25.86
C ASN A 175 11.43 2.65 -26.99
N VAL A 176 11.58 1.76 -27.97
CA VAL A 176 10.65 1.66 -29.13
C VAL A 176 9.24 1.17 -28.76
N LEU A 177 9.04 0.68 -27.53
CA LEU A 177 7.76 0.21 -27.00
C LEU A 177 7.07 1.27 -26.13
N TYR A 178 7.62 2.49 -26.05
CA TYR A 178 7.18 3.54 -25.13
C TYR A 178 7.30 3.12 -23.65
N GLU A 179 8.41 2.47 -23.30
CA GLU A 179 8.76 2.13 -21.92
C GLU A 179 10.08 2.79 -21.53
N LYS A 180 10.37 2.81 -20.23
CA LYS A 180 11.61 3.34 -19.65
C LYS A 180 12.34 2.27 -18.83
N PRO A 181 12.92 1.25 -19.48
CA PRO A 181 13.53 0.11 -18.79
C PRO A 181 14.68 0.52 -17.86
N GLU A 182 15.39 1.60 -18.18
CA GLU A 182 16.46 2.13 -17.33
C GLU A 182 15.92 2.75 -16.02
N ALA A 183 14.72 3.35 -16.05
CA ALA A 183 14.04 3.84 -14.84
C ALA A 183 13.59 2.66 -13.95
N SER A 184 13.00 1.62 -14.55
CA SER A 184 12.63 0.39 -13.84
C SER A 184 13.85 -0.26 -13.18
N ARG A 185 14.96 -0.36 -13.93
CA ARG A 185 16.23 -0.89 -13.42
C ARG A 185 16.78 -0.04 -12.28
N ALA A 186 16.74 1.29 -12.39
CA ALA A 186 17.17 2.19 -11.33
C ALA A 186 16.31 2.04 -10.06
N LEU A 187 14.98 2.00 -10.20
CA LEU A 187 14.03 1.77 -9.11
C LEU A 187 14.33 0.45 -8.36
N ILE A 188 14.40 -0.66 -9.09
CA ILE A 188 14.68 -1.98 -8.52
C ILE A 188 16.05 -1.97 -7.81
N ASN A 189 17.06 -1.35 -8.41
CA ASN A 189 18.40 -1.26 -7.81
C ASN A 189 18.41 -0.45 -6.51
N GLU A 190 17.72 0.69 -6.44
CA GLU A 190 17.65 1.49 -5.21
C GLU A 190 16.95 0.70 -4.08
N ILE A 191 15.83 0.01 -4.37
CA ILE A 191 15.16 -0.85 -3.38
C ILE A 191 16.10 -1.97 -2.91
N ASN A 192 16.78 -2.64 -3.83
CA ASN A 192 17.72 -3.73 -3.53
C ASN A 192 18.97 -3.27 -2.77
N ASN A 193 19.43 -2.04 -2.99
CA ASN A 193 20.52 -1.43 -2.22
C ASN A 193 20.10 -1.00 -0.82
N GLY A 194 18.81 -1.10 -0.49
CA GLY A 194 18.22 -0.80 0.79
C GLY A 194 17.83 0.66 0.93
N VAL A 195 16.53 0.90 1.11
CA VAL A 195 15.92 2.19 1.44
C VAL A 195 14.85 1.97 2.50
N ALA A 196 14.63 2.96 3.38
CA ALA A 196 13.66 2.90 4.46
C ALA A 196 12.25 3.25 3.99
N PHE A 197 12.20 4.16 3.02
CA PHE A 197 10.97 4.76 2.53
C PHE A 197 11.02 4.86 1.01
N VAL A 198 9.93 4.46 0.36
CA VAL A 198 9.71 4.70 -1.07
C VAL A 198 8.41 5.48 -1.22
N ASN A 199 8.45 6.58 -1.97
CA ASN A 199 7.27 7.35 -2.31
C ASN A 199 7.14 7.43 -3.81
N PHE A 200 5.97 7.05 -4.32
CA PHE A 200 5.64 7.14 -5.74
C PHE A 200 4.49 8.13 -5.96
N PHE A 201 4.69 9.10 -6.85
CA PHE A 201 3.64 9.92 -7.44
C PHE A 201 3.54 9.60 -8.92
N GLY A 202 2.36 9.19 -9.38
CA GLY A 202 2.19 8.81 -10.77
C GLY A 202 0.91 8.06 -11.10
N HIS A 203 0.76 7.73 -12.38
CA HIS A 203 -0.31 6.84 -12.83
C HIS A 203 -0.02 5.39 -12.42
N GLY A 204 -1.06 4.57 -12.45
CA GLY A 204 -0.96 3.18 -12.05
C GLY A 204 -2.28 2.45 -12.19
N SER A 205 -2.20 1.15 -11.95
CA SER A 205 -3.37 0.26 -11.87
C SER A 205 -3.18 -0.73 -10.73
N ASP A 206 -4.09 -1.71 -10.62
CA ASP A 206 -4.00 -2.76 -9.62
C ASP A 206 -2.68 -3.54 -9.67
N HIS A 207 -1.96 -3.58 -10.79
CA HIS A 207 -0.77 -4.42 -10.96
C HIS A 207 0.49 -3.67 -11.45
N VAL A 208 0.44 -2.34 -11.59
CA VAL A 208 1.54 -1.57 -12.22
C VAL A 208 1.67 -0.14 -11.69
N TRP A 209 2.91 0.36 -11.65
CA TRP A 209 3.25 1.78 -11.62
C TRP A 209 3.65 2.30 -13.00
N ALA A 210 3.06 3.44 -13.38
CA ALA A 210 3.27 4.18 -14.62
C ALA A 210 2.88 3.42 -15.91
N ASP A 211 2.64 4.17 -16.99
CA ASP A 211 2.33 3.59 -18.31
C ASP A 211 3.58 2.87 -18.91
N GLU A 212 4.76 3.24 -18.43
CA GLU A 212 6.09 2.76 -18.82
C GLU A 212 6.47 1.45 -18.11
N HIS A 213 5.58 0.92 -17.27
CA HIS A 213 5.71 -0.34 -16.53
C HIS A 213 6.96 -0.41 -15.63
N ILE A 214 7.23 0.63 -14.85
CA ILE A 214 8.47 0.70 -14.04
C ILE A 214 8.49 -0.28 -12.88
N LEU A 215 7.32 -0.68 -12.38
CA LEU A 215 7.14 -1.73 -11.38
C LEU A 215 5.83 -2.46 -11.66
N LEU A 216 5.93 -3.77 -11.87
CA LEU A 216 4.84 -4.70 -12.15
C LEU A 216 4.81 -5.80 -11.09
N ASN A 217 3.65 -6.44 -10.88
CA ASN A 217 3.55 -7.67 -10.08
C ASN A 217 4.60 -8.72 -10.49
N GLU A 218 4.80 -8.92 -11.78
CA GLU A 218 5.76 -9.87 -12.35
C GLU A 218 7.22 -9.51 -12.04
N THR A 219 7.51 -8.21 -11.86
CA THR A 219 8.87 -7.72 -11.57
C THR A 219 9.20 -7.72 -10.09
N VAL A 220 8.21 -7.84 -9.18
CA VAL A 220 8.44 -7.91 -7.72
C VAL A 220 9.38 -9.08 -7.37
N GLY A 221 9.36 -10.17 -8.13
CA GLY A 221 10.28 -11.30 -7.95
C GLY A 221 11.76 -10.97 -8.23
N SER A 222 12.07 -9.79 -8.78
CA SER A 222 13.44 -9.30 -8.98
C SER A 222 14.00 -8.55 -7.77
N LEU A 223 13.18 -8.36 -6.73
CA LEU A 223 13.61 -7.77 -5.46
C LEU A 223 14.36 -8.81 -4.61
N TYR A 224 15.43 -8.38 -3.97
CA TYR A 224 16.28 -9.18 -3.08
C TYR A 224 16.73 -8.37 -1.85
N ASN A 225 15.92 -7.40 -1.43
CA ASN A 225 16.12 -6.52 -0.27
C ASN A 225 15.79 -7.19 1.07
N GLU A 226 16.27 -8.41 1.28
CA GLU A 226 16.03 -9.19 2.50
C GLU A 226 16.43 -8.39 3.76
N LYS A 227 15.53 -8.38 4.76
CA LYS A 227 15.64 -7.61 6.01
C LYS A 227 15.72 -6.08 5.88
N ARG A 228 15.58 -5.55 4.66
CA ARG A 228 15.61 -4.11 4.35
C ARG A 228 14.34 -3.72 3.62
N TYR A 229 13.22 -3.97 4.30
CA TYR A 229 11.88 -3.80 3.75
C TYR A 229 11.43 -2.34 3.93
N PRO A 230 11.30 -1.53 2.85
CA PRO A 230 10.80 -0.18 2.97
C PRO A 230 9.33 -0.14 3.36
N VAL A 231 8.92 0.98 3.95
CA VAL A 231 7.54 1.46 3.85
C VAL A 231 7.38 2.12 2.49
N ILE A 232 6.39 1.68 1.72
CA ILE A 232 6.08 2.23 0.40
C ILE A 232 4.82 3.06 0.51
N THR A 233 4.75 4.17 -0.22
CA THR A 233 3.53 4.97 -0.37
C THR A 233 3.30 5.22 -1.85
N SER A 234 2.08 4.92 -2.31
CA SER A 234 1.70 5.09 -3.72
C SER A 234 0.58 6.13 -3.83
N PHE A 235 0.92 7.33 -4.28
CA PHE A 235 -0.04 8.34 -4.70
C PHE A 235 -0.45 8.08 -6.14
N SER A 236 -1.18 6.98 -6.32
CA SER A 236 -1.50 6.41 -7.63
C SER A 236 -2.83 5.65 -7.58
N CYS A 237 -3.49 5.55 -8.73
CA CYS A 237 -4.81 4.92 -8.83
C CYS A 237 -4.73 3.39 -8.66
N SER A 238 -5.55 2.85 -7.75
CA SER A 238 -5.85 1.41 -7.62
C SER A 238 -4.68 0.46 -7.32
N VAL A 239 -3.45 0.93 -7.11
CA VAL A 239 -2.29 0.10 -6.73
C VAL A 239 -2.58 -0.79 -5.52
N GLY A 240 -3.36 -0.27 -4.56
CA GLY A 240 -3.80 -0.97 -3.36
C GLY A 240 -5.11 -1.76 -3.48
N ARG A 241 -5.69 -1.92 -4.69
CA ARG A 241 -7.00 -2.54 -4.89
C ARG A 241 -6.95 -4.06 -4.71
N PHE A 242 -6.89 -4.51 -3.46
CA PHE A 242 -6.77 -5.93 -3.09
C PHE A 242 -8.08 -6.72 -3.21
N ASP A 243 -9.22 -6.02 -3.33
CA ASP A 243 -10.55 -6.60 -3.14
C ASP A 243 -11.15 -7.27 -4.41
N LYS A 244 -10.34 -7.47 -5.45
CA LYS A 244 -10.78 -7.98 -6.75
C LYS A 244 -10.49 -9.50 -6.86
N PRO A 245 -11.51 -10.37 -6.91
CA PRO A 245 -11.32 -11.81 -7.08
C PRO A 245 -10.47 -12.14 -8.31
N GLY A 246 -9.57 -13.10 -8.16
CA GLY A 246 -8.67 -13.57 -9.23
C GLY A 246 -7.57 -12.59 -9.65
N HIS A 247 -7.40 -11.45 -8.97
CA HIS A 247 -6.39 -10.46 -9.29
C HIS A 247 -5.62 -10.03 -8.04
N GLU A 248 -4.29 -9.99 -8.17
CA GLU A 248 -3.43 -9.51 -7.10
C GLU A 248 -3.09 -8.04 -7.27
N SER A 249 -3.24 -7.28 -6.18
CA SER A 249 -2.79 -5.91 -6.15
C SER A 249 -1.27 -5.82 -6.04
N LEU A 250 -0.67 -4.76 -6.57
CA LEU A 250 0.77 -4.52 -6.48
C LEU A 250 1.18 -4.29 -5.02
N SER A 251 0.38 -3.54 -4.25
CA SER A 251 0.58 -3.41 -2.80
C SER A 251 0.57 -4.76 -2.10
N GLY A 252 -0.43 -5.62 -2.38
CA GLY A 252 -0.52 -6.97 -1.81
C GLY A 252 0.68 -7.85 -2.18
N THR A 253 1.10 -7.80 -3.45
CA THR A 253 2.25 -8.54 -3.95
C THR A 253 3.55 -8.12 -3.27
N LEU A 254 3.76 -6.81 -3.07
CA LEU A 254 4.94 -6.25 -2.39
C LEU A 254 5.03 -6.71 -0.93
N VAL A 255 3.92 -6.68 -0.19
CA VAL A 255 3.93 -7.06 1.24
C VAL A 255 3.93 -8.58 1.45
N ARG A 256 3.49 -9.38 0.47
CA ARG A 256 3.57 -10.85 0.52
C ARG A 256 4.84 -11.44 -0.11
N ALA A 257 5.67 -10.63 -0.75
CA ALA A 257 6.93 -11.10 -1.32
C ALA A 257 7.82 -11.76 -0.25
N MET A 258 8.26 -13.00 -0.53
CA MET A 258 9.10 -13.78 0.36
C MET A 258 10.52 -13.20 0.39
N ASN A 259 11.04 -12.90 1.58
CA ASN A 259 12.39 -12.36 1.80
C ASN A 259 12.72 -11.08 0.99
N ALA A 260 11.70 -10.36 0.53
CA ALA A 260 11.84 -9.17 -0.30
C ALA A 260 10.59 -8.29 -0.22
N GLY A 261 10.56 -7.21 -1.00
CA GLY A 261 9.40 -6.34 -1.13
C GLY A 261 9.31 -5.34 0.01
N ALA A 262 8.11 -5.09 0.52
CA ALA A 262 7.82 -4.04 1.50
C ALA A 262 7.42 -4.59 2.87
N ILE A 263 7.57 -3.75 3.90
CA ILE A 263 7.01 -4.01 5.24
C ILE A 263 5.57 -3.49 5.35
N ALA A 264 5.28 -2.38 4.67
CA ALA A 264 3.97 -1.75 4.57
C ALA A 264 3.87 -0.97 3.24
N THR A 265 2.66 -0.75 2.75
CA THR A 265 2.35 -0.06 1.48
C THR A 265 1.15 0.86 1.64
#